data_AF-A0AA97ELV6-F1
#
_entry.id   AF-A0AA97ELV6-F1
#
_cell.length_a   1.000
_cell.length_b   1.000
_cell.length_c   1.000
_cell.angle_alpha   90.00
_cell.angle_beta   90.00
_cell.angle_gamma   90.00
#
_symmetry.space_group_name_H-M   'P 1'
#
loop_
_entity.id
_entity.type
_entity.pdbx_description
1 polymer ?
#
loop_
_entity_poly.entity_id
_entity_poly.type
_entity_poly.pdbx_seq_one_letter_code
_entity_poly.pdbx_strand_id
1 'polypeptide(L)'
;MKRIDDKIKEIEKKDKRYQWAYYIIVAMLAGFLYYVSTTRKQIDLQADQIDVLTIKATETYKDLKKSDSINKKLYNDLKNSLQPEQYWKHIEKANSVEDYIEYLTNIWGIKRDSLDMNTAISNIKSSSSIGESGWLYVGNETENGPYTQPTKGQIAKIIWRRGIEKVDEIASIENTKPKENDIIKMVKSTNRITYRRANFNSTKNKEGWRPSSKAFVSEVKKNDAEVWVKIRYY
;
A
#
# COMPACT_ATOMS: atom_id res chain seq x y z
N MET A 1 -40.68 63.61 68.08
CA MET A 1 -39.63 63.66 67.04
C MET A 1 -38.37 63.01 67.60
N LYS A 2 -37.93 61.87 67.05
CA LYS A 2 -36.61 61.30 67.42
C LYS A 2 -35.51 62.17 66.79
N ARG A 3 -34.53 62.57 67.60
CA ARG A 3 -33.46 63.52 67.26
C ARG A 3 -32.63 63.01 66.08
N ILE A 4 -32.15 63.95 65.26
CA ILE A 4 -31.32 63.74 64.06
C ILE A 4 -30.14 62.80 64.33
N ASP A 5 -29.62 62.80 65.56
CA ASP A 5 -28.51 61.95 66.02
C ASP A 5 -28.78 60.44 65.87
N ASP A 6 -30.01 59.98 66.12
CA ASP A 6 -30.35 58.56 66.02
C ASP A 6 -30.43 58.09 64.55
N LYS A 7 -30.80 59.00 63.63
CA LYS A 7 -30.79 58.72 62.19
C LYS A 7 -29.36 58.65 61.65
N ILE A 8 -28.44 59.48 62.15
CA ILE A 8 -27.03 59.45 61.77
C ILE A 8 -26.38 58.14 62.23
N LYS A 9 -26.67 57.68 63.44
CA LYS A 9 -26.16 56.39 63.96
C LYS A 9 -26.68 55.17 63.19
N GLU A 10 -27.89 55.25 62.64
CA GLU A 10 -28.50 54.17 61.85
C GLU A 10 -27.91 54.09 60.43
N ILE A 11 -27.53 55.24 59.85
CA ILE A 11 -26.77 55.31 58.58
C ILE A 11 -25.35 54.77 58.79
N GLU A 12 -24.67 55.15 59.88
CA GLU A 12 -23.30 54.71 60.19
C GLU A 12 -23.19 53.20 60.46
N LYS A 13 -24.25 52.58 61.03
CA LYS A 13 -24.33 51.12 61.23
C LYS A 13 -24.62 50.33 59.95
N LYS A 14 -25.24 50.94 58.94
CA LYS A 14 -25.51 50.29 57.65
C LYS A 14 -24.24 50.20 56.79
N ASP A 15 -23.31 51.14 56.91
CA ASP A 15 -22.12 51.20 56.05
C ASP A 15 -21.03 50.17 56.42
N LYS A 16 -20.81 49.92 57.72
CA LYS A 16 -19.82 48.92 58.17
C LYS A 16 -20.20 47.46 57.84
N ARG A 17 -21.48 47.19 57.58
CA ARG A 17 -21.97 45.82 57.31
C ARG A 17 -21.70 45.35 55.87
N TYR A 18 -21.36 46.26 54.95
CA TYR A 18 -21.03 45.94 53.55
C TYR A 18 -19.53 46.04 53.23
N GLN A 19 -18.69 46.53 54.14
CA GLN A 19 -17.23 46.58 53.95
C GLN A 19 -16.63 45.19 53.72
N TRP A 20 -17.09 44.16 54.43
CA TRP A 20 -16.59 42.80 54.24
C TRP A 20 -16.99 42.23 52.86
N ALA A 21 -18.22 42.53 52.40
CA ALA A 21 -18.66 42.18 51.06
C ALA A 21 -17.84 42.89 49.97
N TYR A 22 -17.48 44.16 50.19
CA TYR A 22 -16.59 44.92 49.30
C TYR A 22 -15.20 44.28 49.19
N TYR A 23 -14.57 43.90 50.32
CA TYR A 23 -13.27 43.23 50.29
C TYR A 23 -13.30 41.88 49.56
N ILE A 24 -14.39 41.12 49.70
CA ILE A 24 -14.58 39.84 48.99
C ILE A 24 -14.70 40.06 47.47
N ILE A 25 -15.46 41.07 47.05
CA ILE A 25 -15.62 41.40 45.62
C ILE A 25 -14.28 41.84 45.01
N VAL A 26 -13.50 42.66 45.73
CA VAL A 26 -12.16 43.10 45.27
C VAL A 26 -11.19 41.92 45.19
N ALA A 27 -11.22 40.99 46.15
CA ALA A 27 -10.39 39.78 46.12
C ALA A 27 -10.77 38.84 44.95
N MET A 28 -12.07 38.68 44.65
CA MET A 28 -12.52 37.93 43.47
C MET A 28 -12.06 38.59 42.17
N LEU A 29 -12.17 39.92 42.05
CA LEU A 29 -11.71 40.66 40.87
C LEU A 29 -10.20 40.56 40.67
N ALA A 30 -9.41 40.67 41.74
CA ALA A 30 -7.97 40.49 41.68
C ALA A 30 -7.58 39.05 41.29
N GLY A 31 -8.26 38.04 41.84
CA GLY A 31 -8.09 36.64 41.46
C GLY A 31 -8.46 36.38 39.99
N PHE A 32 -9.54 37.00 39.51
CA PHE A 32 -9.96 36.92 38.11
C PHE A 32 -8.95 37.57 37.17
N LEU A 33 -8.44 38.77 37.50
CA LEU A 33 -7.39 39.43 36.71
C LEU A 33 -6.09 38.61 36.67
N TYR A 34 -5.71 38.00 37.79
CA TYR A 34 -4.55 37.10 37.83
C TYR A 34 -4.76 35.86 36.98
N TYR A 35 -5.94 35.23 37.06
CA TYR A 35 -6.31 34.08 36.25
C TYR A 35 -6.34 34.41 34.74
N VAL A 36 -6.90 35.56 34.35
CA VAL A 36 -6.89 36.01 32.95
C VAL A 36 -5.46 36.26 32.45
N SER A 37 -4.60 36.84 33.29
CA SER A 37 -3.18 37.08 32.96
C SER A 37 -2.39 35.78 32.76
N THR A 38 -2.56 34.79 33.64
CA THR A 38 -1.91 33.48 33.48
C THR A 38 -2.44 32.70 32.29
N THR A 39 -3.75 32.77 32.02
CA THR A 39 -4.36 32.16 30.84
C THR A 39 -3.85 32.79 29.54
N ARG A 40 -3.69 34.12 29.49
CA ARG A 40 -3.08 34.82 28.33
C ARG A 40 -1.65 34.34 28.07
N LYS A 41 -0.82 34.22 29.11
CA LYS A 41 0.55 33.72 28.98
C LYS A 41 0.62 32.28 28.50
N GLN A 42 -0.31 31.43 28.93
CA GLN A 42 -0.41 30.05 28.42
C GLN A 42 -0.84 30.00 26.96
N ILE A 43 -1.76 30.87 26.53
CA ILE A 43 -2.18 30.99 25.13
C ILE A 43 -1.04 31.48 24.24
N ASP A 44 -0.28 32.49 24.67
CA ASP A 44 0.87 32.99 23.91
C ASP A 44 1.99 31.93 23.79
N LEU A 45 2.29 31.22 24.88
CA LEU A 45 3.25 30.11 24.85
C LEU A 45 2.78 28.94 23.95
N GLN A 46 1.47 28.67 23.92
CA GLN A 46 0.90 27.66 23.02
C GLN A 46 0.93 28.13 21.57
N ALA A 47 0.69 29.42 21.29
CA ALA A 47 0.78 29.99 19.96
C ALA A 47 2.21 29.91 19.41
N ASP A 48 3.21 30.29 20.20
CA ASP A 48 4.63 30.14 19.82
C ASP A 48 5.02 28.68 19.56
N GLN A 49 4.51 27.75 20.38
CA GLN A 49 4.74 26.31 20.16
C GLN A 49 4.04 25.79 18.90
N ILE A 50 2.84 26.27 18.59
CA ILE A 50 2.10 25.95 17.35
C ILE A 50 2.83 26.50 16.12
N ASP A 51 3.38 27.71 16.18
CA ASP A 51 4.16 28.29 15.08
C ASP A 51 5.45 27.50 14.83
N VAL A 52 6.17 27.12 15.89
CA VAL A 52 7.37 26.26 15.76
C VAL A 52 7.03 24.87 15.21
N LEU A 53 5.90 24.28 15.62
CA LEU A 53 5.41 23.01 15.08
C LEU A 53 5.01 23.14 13.60
N THR A 54 4.39 24.25 13.22
CA THR A 54 3.97 24.54 11.84
C THR A 54 5.18 24.76 10.93
N ILE A 55 6.21 25.45 11.40
CA ILE A 55 7.48 25.61 10.69
C ILE A 55 8.17 24.26 10.51
N LYS A 56 8.30 23.46 11.56
CA LYS A 56 8.89 22.11 11.49
C LYS A 56 8.11 21.17 10.57
N ALA A 57 6.79 21.21 10.60
CA ALA A 57 5.95 20.42 9.68
C ALA A 57 6.14 20.86 8.22
N THR A 58 6.27 22.16 7.97
CA THR A 58 6.54 22.71 6.63
C THR A 58 7.93 22.34 6.13
N GLU A 59 8.95 22.36 6.99
CA GLU A 59 10.31 21.88 6.66
C GLU A 59 10.31 20.38 6.40
N THR A 60 9.66 19.59 7.25
CA THR A 60 9.51 18.14 7.06
C THR A 60 8.80 17.84 5.74
N TYR A 61 7.74 18.59 5.38
CA TYR A 61 7.05 18.44 4.12
C TYR A 61 7.93 18.84 2.92
N LYS A 62 8.73 19.91 3.04
CA LYS A 62 9.70 20.30 2.01
C LYS A 62 10.79 19.23 1.83
N ASP A 63 11.26 18.63 2.91
CA ASP A 63 12.28 17.59 2.88
C ASP A 63 11.73 16.27 2.35
N LEU A 64 10.49 15.91 2.69
CA LEU A 64 9.76 14.80 2.07
C LEU A 64 9.55 15.04 0.57
N LYS A 65 9.11 16.23 0.18
CA LYS A 65 8.91 16.60 -1.24
C LYS A 65 10.23 16.62 -2.02
N LYS A 66 11.33 17.04 -1.39
CA LYS A 66 12.68 16.95 -1.96
C LYS A 66 13.11 15.49 -2.09
N SER A 67 12.93 14.66 -1.05
CA SER A 67 13.21 13.23 -1.08
C SER A 67 12.43 12.51 -2.19
N ASP A 68 11.12 12.77 -2.31
CA ASP A 68 10.29 12.26 -3.41
C ASP A 68 10.78 12.72 -4.78
N SER A 69 11.18 13.99 -4.91
CA SER A 69 11.74 14.51 -6.16
C SER A 69 13.09 13.88 -6.52
N ILE A 70 13.95 13.63 -5.52
CA ILE A 70 15.25 12.97 -5.68
C ILE A 70 15.03 11.50 -6.05
N ASN A 71 14.12 10.79 -5.38
CA ASN A 71 13.78 9.40 -5.68
C ASN A 71 13.15 9.27 -7.07
N LYS A 72 12.28 10.20 -7.46
CA LYS A 72 11.69 10.24 -8.80
C LYS A 72 12.73 10.55 -9.87
N LYS A 73 13.65 11.47 -9.59
CA LYS A 73 14.77 11.79 -10.49
C LYS A 73 15.72 10.59 -10.61
N LEU A 74 16.12 9.98 -9.50
CA LEU A 74 16.96 8.78 -9.48
C LEU A 74 16.29 7.61 -10.22
N TYR A 75 14.99 7.38 -9.99
CA TYR A 75 14.21 6.40 -10.73
C TYR A 75 14.19 6.70 -12.23
N ASN A 76 13.94 7.95 -12.62
CA ASN A 76 13.95 8.36 -14.03
C ASN A 76 15.35 8.28 -14.65
N ASP A 77 16.39 8.65 -13.92
CA ASP A 77 17.79 8.60 -14.37
C ASP A 77 18.25 7.14 -14.50
N LEU A 78 17.89 6.26 -13.58
CA LEU A 78 18.12 4.81 -13.68
C LEU A 78 17.35 4.20 -14.85
N LYS A 79 16.07 4.54 -14.98
CA LYS A 79 15.19 4.13 -16.11
C LYS A 79 15.74 4.58 -17.46
N ASN A 80 16.32 5.78 -17.53
CA ASN A 80 16.92 6.33 -18.75
C ASN A 80 18.35 5.82 -19.00
N SER A 81 19.04 5.32 -17.96
CA SER A 81 20.40 4.78 -18.09
C SER A 81 20.46 3.37 -18.67
N LEU A 82 19.43 2.54 -18.45
CA LEU A 82 19.35 1.22 -19.05
C LEU A 82 18.74 1.31 -20.45
N GLN A 83 19.60 1.26 -21.46
CA GLN A 83 19.12 1.12 -22.84
C GLN A 83 18.37 -0.22 -23.00
N PRO A 84 17.29 -0.29 -23.80
CA PRO A 84 16.53 -1.53 -24.03
C PRO A 84 17.41 -2.76 -24.32
N GLU A 85 18.44 -2.60 -25.14
CA GLU A 85 19.38 -3.67 -25.48
C GLU A 85 20.21 -4.15 -24.27
N GLN A 86 20.64 -3.23 -23.41
CA GLN A 86 21.41 -3.57 -22.20
C GLN A 86 20.52 -4.27 -21.18
N TYR A 87 19.26 -3.84 -21.07
CA TYR A 87 18.26 -4.50 -20.23
C TYR A 87 18.02 -5.92 -20.72
N TRP A 88 17.78 -6.12 -22.02
CA TRP A 88 17.61 -7.46 -22.58
C TRP A 88 18.84 -8.35 -22.35
N LYS A 89 20.06 -7.86 -22.61
CA LYS A 89 21.31 -8.61 -22.33
C LYS A 89 21.45 -9.02 -20.87
N HIS A 90 20.99 -8.19 -19.94
CA HIS A 90 20.99 -8.53 -18.52
C HIS A 90 20.02 -9.69 -18.22
N ILE A 91 18.81 -9.63 -18.76
CA ILE A 91 17.79 -10.68 -18.62
C ILE A 91 18.26 -12.00 -19.24
N GLU A 92 18.81 -11.95 -20.45
CA GLU A 92 19.35 -13.12 -21.16
C GLU A 92 20.53 -13.75 -20.40
N LYS A 93 21.43 -12.93 -19.86
CA LYS A 93 22.56 -13.41 -19.06
C LYS A 93 22.12 -14.09 -17.77
N ALA A 94 21.09 -13.57 -17.10
CA ALA A 94 20.56 -14.17 -15.88
C ALA A 94 19.83 -15.50 -16.16
N ASN A 95 19.17 -15.60 -17.32
CA ASN A 95 18.52 -16.81 -17.83
C ASN A 95 17.60 -17.49 -16.79
N SER A 96 16.90 -16.70 -15.99
CA SER A 96 15.96 -17.19 -14.99
C SER A 96 14.50 -16.94 -15.41
N VAL A 97 13.59 -17.81 -14.99
CA VAL A 97 12.15 -17.62 -15.22
C VAL A 97 11.67 -16.30 -14.60
N GLU A 98 12.20 -15.92 -13.44
CA GLU A 98 11.85 -14.68 -12.75
C GLU A 98 12.21 -13.45 -13.59
N ASP A 99 13.44 -13.39 -14.10
CA ASP A 99 13.92 -12.26 -14.91
C ASP A 99 13.14 -12.10 -16.22
N TYR A 100 12.86 -13.21 -16.92
CA TYR A 100 12.02 -13.15 -18.12
C TYR A 100 10.59 -12.70 -17.80
N ILE A 101 10.01 -13.11 -16.67
CA ILE A 101 8.70 -12.62 -16.20
C ILE A 101 8.77 -11.12 -15.87
N GLU A 102 9.84 -10.64 -15.26
CA GLU A 102 10.04 -9.22 -14.96
C GLU A 102 10.11 -8.39 -16.24
N TYR A 103 10.85 -8.88 -17.24
CA TYR A 103 10.92 -8.29 -18.57
C TYR A 103 9.53 -8.22 -19.23
N LEU A 104 8.76 -9.31 -19.18
CA LEU A 104 7.40 -9.38 -19.74
C LEU A 104 6.36 -8.56 -18.96
N THR A 105 6.56 -8.31 -17.67
CA THR A 105 5.67 -7.43 -16.88
C THR A 105 6.09 -5.96 -16.93
N ASN A 106 7.30 -5.67 -17.40
CA ASN A 106 7.87 -4.33 -17.60
C ASN A 106 7.69 -3.38 -16.42
N ILE A 107 8.04 -3.84 -15.22
CA ILE A 107 7.95 -3.02 -14.00
C ILE A 107 8.79 -1.73 -14.12
N TRP A 108 9.87 -1.78 -14.90
CA TRP A 108 10.78 -0.66 -15.11
C TRP A 108 10.32 0.34 -16.18
N GLY A 109 9.28 0.01 -16.97
CA GLY A 109 8.78 0.87 -18.04
C GLY A 109 9.80 1.15 -19.14
N ILE A 110 10.76 0.24 -19.34
CA ILE A 110 11.76 0.30 -20.42
C ILE A 110 11.08 -0.20 -21.70
N LYS A 111 11.42 0.38 -22.85
CA LYS A 111 10.88 -0.08 -24.14
C LYS A 111 11.32 -1.53 -24.38
N ARG A 112 10.43 -2.37 -24.89
CA ARG A 112 10.68 -3.79 -25.18
C ARG A 112 10.43 -4.06 -26.64
N ASP A 113 11.27 -4.90 -27.24
CA ASP A 113 11.08 -5.35 -28.61
C ASP A 113 10.20 -6.60 -28.65
N SER A 114 9.40 -6.75 -29.71
CA SER A 114 8.52 -7.91 -29.87
C SER A 114 9.29 -9.22 -30.04
N LEU A 115 10.46 -9.18 -30.69
CA LEU A 115 11.36 -10.32 -30.86
C LEU A 115 11.88 -10.78 -29.49
N ASP A 116 12.42 -9.87 -28.70
CA ASP A 116 12.93 -10.16 -27.35
C ASP A 116 11.83 -10.72 -26.44
N MET A 117 10.61 -10.16 -26.51
CA MET A 117 9.45 -10.70 -25.79
C MET A 117 9.08 -12.12 -26.23
N ASN A 118 9.20 -12.45 -27.52
CA ASN A 118 9.00 -13.82 -27.99
C ASN A 118 10.10 -14.76 -27.49
N THR A 119 11.35 -14.30 -27.51
CA THR A 119 12.50 -15.05 -26.98
C THR A 119 12.34 -15.31 -25.49
N ALA A 120 11.91 -14.32 -24.70
CA ALA A 120 11.61 -14.47 -23.27
C ALA A 120 10.57 -15.57 -23.02
N ILE A 121 9.45 -15.55 -23.76
CA ILE A 121 8.41 -16.59 -23.65
C ILE A 121 8.97 -17.98 -24.01
N SER A 122 9.75 -18.07 -25.08
CA SER A 122 10.37 -19.32 -25.50
C SER A 122 11.32 -19.88 -24.43
N ASN A 123 12.15 -19.01 -23.84
CA ASN A 123 13.10 -19.40 -22.79
C ASN A 123 12.38 -19.80 -21.50
N ILE A 124 11.31 -19.11 -21.10
CA ILE A 124 10.50 -19.54 -19.93
C ILE A 124 9.92 -20.94 -20.13
N LYS A 125 9.43 -21.22 -21.33
CA LYS A 125 8.84 -22.53 -21.70
C LYS A 125 9.89 -23.63 -21.80
N SER A 126 11.13 -23.29 -22.10
CA SER A 126 12.22 -24.26 -22.15
C SER A 126 12.58 -24.78 -20.76
N SER A 127 13.19 -25.96 -20.71
CA SER A 127 13.80 -26.49 -19.49
C SER A 127 15.20 -25.92 -19.22
N SER A 128 15.71 -25.03 -20.08
CA SER A 128 17.07 -24.48 -19.97
C SER A 128 17.15 -23.22 -19.12
N SER A 129 16.03 -22.52 -18.89
CA SER A 129 15.97 -21.39 -17.96
C SER A 129 15.94 -21.88 -16.50
N ILE A 130 16.64 -21.20 -15.62
CA ILE A 130 16.67 -21.49 -14.18
C ILE A 130 15.28 -21.22 -13.58
N GLY A 131 14.67 -22.26 -13.03
CA GLY A 131 13.36 -22.19 -12.39
C GLY A 131 12.65 -23.54 -12.35
N GLU A 132 11.61 -23.60 -11.54
CA GLU A 132 10.80 -24.78 -11.28
C GLU A 132 9.59 -24.88 -12.23
N SER A 133 8.99 -26.07 -12.29
CA SER A 133 7.71 -26.25 -12.98
C SER A 133 6.78 -27.16 -12.20
N GLY A 134 5.48 -26.84 -12.24
CA GLY A 134 4.48 -27.69 -11.59
C GLY A 134 3.07 -27.32 -11.96
N TRP A 135 2.18 -28.31 -11.83
CA TRP A 135 0.75 -28.14 -11.98
C TRP A 135 0.14 -27.56 -10.72
N LEU A 136 -0.64 -26.52 -10.87
CA LEU A 136 -1.38 -25.84 -9.83
C LEU A 136 -2.87 -25.96 -10.14
N TYR A 137 -3.64 -26.47 -9.20
CA TYR A 137 -5.10 -26.39 -9.26
C TYR A 137 -5.54 -24.98 -8.88
N VAL A 138 -6.24 -24.28 -9.78
CA VAL A 138 -6.64 -22.87 -9.61
C VAL A 138 -8.10 -22.69 -9.19
N GLY A 139 -8.93 -23.72 -9.34
CA GLY A 139 -10.34 -23.69 -8.97
C GLY A 139 -11.19 -24.49 -9.95
N ASN A 140 -12.50 -24.35 -9.82
CA ASN A 140 -13.44 -24.94 -10.77
C ASN A 140 -13.91 -23.86 -11.75
N GLU A 141 -14.19 -24.27 -12.99
CA GLU A 141 -14.87 -23.43 -13.96
C GLU A 141 -16.30 -23.18 -13.48
N THR A 142 -16.70 -21.90 -13.46
CA THR A 142 -18.09 -21.50 -13.25
C THR A 142 -18.58 -20.85 -14.54
N GLU A 143 -19.88 -20.99 -14.86
CA GLU A 143 -20.43 -20.59 -16.16
C GLU A 143 -20.19 -19.12 -16.52
N ASN A 144 -20.04 -18.22 -15.54
CA ASN A 144 -19.86 -16.78 -15.76
C ASN A 144 -19.00 -16.08 -14.67
N GLY A 145 -18.21 -16.81 -13.90
CA GLY A 145 -17.53 -16.29 -12.71
C GLY A 145 -16.03 -16.57 -12.66
N PRO A 146 -15.31 -15.92 -11.74
CA PRO A 146 -13.88 -16.15 -11.57
C PRO A 146 -13.55 -17.60 -11.20
N TYR A 147 -12.34 -18.04 -11.51
CA TYR A 147 -11.83 -19.35 -11.06
C TYR A 147 -11.58 -19.26 -9.57
N THR A 148 -12.62 -19.56 -8.80
CA THR A 148 -12.56 -19.58 -7.34
C THR A 148 -12.60 -21.01 -6.84
N GLN A 149 -11.72 -21.33 -5.90
CA GLN A 149 -11.95 -22.52 -5.08
C GLN A 149 -13.19 -22.24 -4.22
N PRO A 150 -14.23 -23.08 -4.24
CA PRO A 150 -15.51 -22.83 -3.55
C PRO A 150 -15.33 -22.47 -2.06
N THR A 151 -14.30 -22.99 -1.41
CA THR A 151 -14.01 -22.80 0.03
C THR A 151 -12.78 -21.94 0.32
N LYS A 152 -11.95 -21.62 -0.68
CA LYS A 152 -10.66 -20.93 -0.45
C LYS A 152 -10.50 -19.66 -1.27
N GLY A 153 -11.48 -19.27 -2.08
CA GLY A 153 -11.42 -18.10 -2.94
C GLY A 153 -10.35 -18.23 -4.04
N GLN A 154 -9.96 -17.10 -4.61
CA GLN A 154 -8.98 -17.03 -5.69
C GLN A 154 -7.56 -17.35 -5.17
N ILE A 155 -6.79 -18.11 -5.95
CA ILE A 155 -5.41 -18.49 -5.62
C ILE A 155 -4.40 -17.54 -6.25
N ALA A 156 -4.69 -17.11 -7.47
CA ALA A 156 -3.84 -16.24 -8.26
C ALA A 156 -4.67 -15.29 -9.10
N LYS A 157 -4.10 -14.14 -9.39
CA LYS A 157 -4.66 -13.16 -10.32
C LYS A 157 -3.77 -12.98 -11.53
N ILE A 158 -4.35 -12.75 -12.69
CA ILE A 158 -3.59 -12.44 -13.91
C ILE A 158 -3.06 -11.01 -13.79
N ILE A 159 -1.76 -10.82 -13.97
CA ILE A 159 -1.09 -9.52 -13.90
C ILE A 159 -0.51 -9.08 -15.23
N TRP A 160 -0.48 -9.97 -16.23
CA TRP A 160 -0.09 -9.65 -17.59
C TRP A 160 -0.63 -10.69 -18.55
N ARG A 161 -1.07 -10.22 -19.73
CA ARG A 161 -1.47 -11.03 -20.87
C ARG A 161 -1.01 -10.32 -22.14
N ARG A 162 -0.46 -11.07 -23.08
CA ARG A 162 -0.02 -10.51 -24.37
C ARG A 162 -1.17 -9.77 -25.06
N GLY A 163 -0.88 -8.56 -25.54
CA GLY A 163 -1.85 -7.69 -26.21
C GLY A 163 -2.70 -6.82 -25.27
N ILE A 164 -2.48 -6.91 -23.95
CA ILE A 164 -3.13 -6.07 -22.95
C ILE A 164 -2.05 -5.27 -22.22
N GLU A 165 -2.01 -3.96 -22.44
CA GLU A 165 -0.99 -3.07 -21.87
C GLU A 165 -1.57 -2.03 -20.91
N LYS A 166 -2.87 -1.71 -21.01
CA LYS A 166 -3.50 -0.73 -20.13
C LYS A 166 -3.91 -1.35 -18.81
N VAL A 167 -3.71 -0.61 -17.73
CA VAL A 167 -4.04 -1.05 -16.36
C VAL A 167 -5.52 -1.39 -16.22
N ASP A 168 -6.42 -0.58 -16.79
CA ASP A 168 -7.87 -0.81 -16.73
C ASP A 168 -8.28 -2.09 -17.46
N GLU A 169 -7.60 -2.42 -18.55
CA GLU A 169 -7.82 -3.66 -19.29
C GLU A 169 -7.29 -4.87 -18.51
N ILE A 170 -6.17 -4.72 -17.77
CA ILE A 170 -5.69 -5.76 -16.84
C ILE A 170 -6.69 -5.98 -15.69
N ALA A 171 -7.23 -4.92 -15.10
CA ALA A 171 -8.24 -5.01 -14.04
C ALA A 171 -9.45 -5.86 -14.46
N SER A 172 -9.87 -5.75 -15.73
CA SER A 172 -10.97 -6.53 -16.29
C SER A 172 -10.67 -8.03 -16.42
N ILE A 173 -9.40 -8.42 -16.50
CA ILE A 173 -8.99 -9.81 -16.71
C ILE A 173 -8.38 -10.48 -15.48
N GLU A 174 -8.06 -9.75 -14.41
CA GLU A 174 -7.34 -10.29 -13.22
C GLU A 174 -7.98 -11.57 -12.66
N ASN A 175 -9.30 -11.66 -12.78
CA ASN A 175 -10.11 -12.75 -12.21
C ASN A 175 -10.66 -13.72 -13.27
N THR A 176 -10.25 -13.56 -14.53
CA THR A 176 -10.68 -14.44 -15.63
C THR A 176 -9.87 -15.74 -15.68
N LYS A 177 -10.19 -16.62 -16.63
CA LYS A 177 -9.44 -17.87 -16.86
C LYS A 177 -8.00 -17.57 -17.19
N PRO A 178 -7.04 -18.17 -16.48
CA PRO A 178 -5.67 -18.20 -16.95
C PRO A 178 -5.62 -18.90 -18.31
N LYS A 179 -4.99 -18.26 -19.28
CA LYS A 179 -4.69 -18.77 -20.60
C LYS A 179 -3.20 -19.07 -20.67
N GLU A 180 -2.85 -19.88 -21.67
CA GLU A 180 -1.45 -20.08 -21.99
C GLU A 180 -0.76 -18.74 -22.28
N ASN A 181 0.45 -18.59 -21.75
CA ASN A 181 1.27 -17.38 -21.78
C ASN A 181 0.79 -16.22 -20.91
N ASP A 182 -0.20 -16.42 -20.04
CA ASP A 182 -0.48 -15.45 -18.99
C ASP A 182 0.63 -15.45 -17.93
N ILE A 183 0.82 -14.29 -17.29
CA ILE A 183 1.59 -14.20 -16.05
C ILE A 183 0.60 -13.96 -14.91
N ILE A 184 0.69 -14.82 -13.90
CA ILE A 184 -0.17 -14.78 -12.72
C ILE A 184 0.66 -14.44 -11.48
N LYS A 185 0.03 -13.80 -10.50
CA LYS A 185 0.61 -13.51 -9.18
C LYS A 185 -0.18 -14.20 -8.09
N MET A 186 0.52 -14.81 -7.13
CA MET A 186 -0.13 -15.44 -6.00
C MET A 186 -0.83 -14.40 -5.13
N VAL A 187 -2.10 -14.64 -4.79
CA VAL A 187 -2.88 -13.78 -3.86
C VAL A 187 -2.95 -14.34 -2.44
N LYS A 188 -2.50 -15.59 -2.25
CA LYS A 188 -2.42 -16.23 -0.93
C LYS A 188 -1.13 -15.88 -0.20
N SER A 189 -1.23 -15.78 1.12
CA SER A 189 -0.10 -15.53 2.03
C SER A 189 0.70 -16.79 2.35
N THR A 190 0.26 -17.97 1.89
CA THR A 190 0.90 -19.26 2.18
C THR A 190 1.33 -19.97 0.89
N ASN A 191 2.46 -20.70 0.98
CA ASN A 191 2.98 -21.49 -0.13
C ASN A 191 1.89 -22.41 -0.69
N ARG A 192 1.80 -22.47 -2.02
CA ARG A 192 0.85 -23.37 -2.70
C ARG A 192 1.57 -24.59 -3.21
N ILE A 193 1.00 -25.74 -2.91
CA ILE A 193 1.47 -27.02 -3.42
C ILE A 193 1.31 -27.02 -4.94
N THR A 194 2.39 -27.38 -5.62
CA THR A 194 2.39 -27.72 -7.04
C THR A 194 2.61 -29.23 -7.20
N TYR A 195 2.15 -29.78 -8.31
CA TYR A 195 2.07 -31.21 -8.57
C TYR A 195 2.83 -31.56 -9.85
N ARG A 196 3.40 -32.76 -9.93
CA ARG A 196 4.06 -33.24 -11.17
C ARG A 196 3.08 -33.43 -12.33
N ARG A 197 1.80 -33.67 -12.05
CA ARG A 197 0.71 -33.82 -13.03
C ARG A 197 -0.52 -33.05 -12.56
N ALA A 198 -1.40 -32.69 -13.49
CA ALA A 198 -2.69 -32.03 -13.24
C ALA A 198 -3.69 -32.98 -12.55
N ASN A 199 -3.42 -33.36 -11.30
CA ASN A 199 -4.22 -34.26 -10.48
C ASN A 199 -3.77 -34.16 -9.01
N PHE A 200 -4.70 -34.11 -8.06
CA PHE A 200 -4.42 -34.13 -6.62
C PHE A 200 -3.68 -35.38 -6.14
N ASN A 201 -3.88 -36.52 -6.79
CA ASN A 201 -3.20 -37.79 -6.49
C ASN A 201 -1.77 -37.85 -7.04
N SER A 202 -1.34 -36.84 -7.79
CA SER A 202 0.04 -36.75 -8.27
C SER A 202 1.00 -36.51 -7.11
N THR A 203 2.24 -36.96 -7.27
CA THR A 203 3.34 -36.55 -6.41
C THR A 203 3.45 -35.03 -6.38
N LYS A 204 3.53 -34.48 -5.16
CA LYS A 204 3.75 -33.05 -4.90
C LYS A 204 5.21 -32.71 -5.18
N ASN A 205 5.45 -31.52 -5.71
CA ASN A 205 6.80 -31.00 -5.80
C ASN A 205 7.31 -30.64 -4.40
N LYS A 206 8.63 -30.72 -4.20
CA LYS A 206 9.27 -30.35 -2.93
C LYS A 206 9.12 -28.84 -2.68
N GLU A 207 9.37 -28.05 -3.72
CA GLU A 207 9.18 -26.60 -3.68
C GLU A 207 7.82 -26.25 -4.27
N GLY A 208 6.93 -25.74 -3.40
CA GLY A 208 5.67 -25.14 -3.83
C GLY A 208 5.88 -23.75 -4.42
N TRP A 209 4.81 -23.17 -4.94
CA TRP A 209 4.83 -21.78 -5.38
C TRP A 209 4.74 -20.84 -4.19
N ARG A 210 5.58 -19.81 -4.14
CA ARG A 210 5.77 -18.94 -2.98
C ARG A 210 4.75 -17.77 -2.96
N PRO A 211 4.37 -17.28 -1.76
CA PRO A 211 3.52 -16.11 -1.58
C PRO A 211 4.02 -14.90 -2.35
N SER A 212 3.09 -14.13 -2.91
CA SER A 212 3.36 -12.89 -3.64
C SER A 212 4.29 -13.00 -4.85
N SER A 213 4.79 -14.18 -5.20
CA SER A 213 5.64 -14.36 -6.38
C SER A 213 4.80 -14.49 -7.65
N LYS A 214 5.47 -14.29 -8.78
CA LYS A 214 4.87 -14.35 -10.12
C LYS A 214 5.15 -15.72 -10.72
N ALA A 215 4.30 -16.17 -11.63
CA ALA A 215 4.52 -17.38 -12.38
C ALA A 215 3.97 -17.23 -13.80
N PHE A 216 4.61 -17.89 -14.75
CA PHE A 216 4.18 -17.95 -16.13
C PHE A 216 3.35 -19.21 -16.37
N VAL A 217 2.19 -19.06 -17.01
CA VAL A 217 1.30 -20.18 -17.37
C VAL A 217 1.78 -20.81 -18.66
N SER A 218 2.42 -21.97 -18.57
CA SER A 218 2.94 -22.69 -19.73
C SER A 218 1.91 -23.58 -20.40
N GLU A 219 0.96 -24.13 -19.65
CA GLU A 219 -0.12 -24.98 -20.15
C GLU A 219 -1.37 -24.83 -19.28
N VAL A 220 -2.56 -25.04 -19.87
CA VAL A 220 -3.84 -25.04 -19.15
C VAL A 220 -4.55 -26.35 -19.45
N LYS A 221 -4.98 -27.07 -18.41
CA LYS A 221 -5.72 -28.32 -18.53
C LYS A 221 -7.04 -28.24 -17.78
N LYS A 222 -8.09 -28.75 -18.41
CA LYS A 222 -9.41 -28.95 -17.79
C LYS A 222 -9.61 -30.44 -17.55
N ASN A 223 -9.95 -30.81 -16.31
CA ASN A 223 -10.43 -32.13 -15.95
C ASN A 223 -11.84 -31.95 -15.37
N ASP A 224 -12.87 -32.30 -16.13
CA ASP A 224 -14.28 -32.03 -15.76
C ASP A 224 -14.50 -30.54 -15.42
N ALA A 225 -14.93 -30.22 -14.20
CA ALA A 225 -15.07 -28.84 -13.74
C ALA A 225 -13.76 -28.21 -13.26
N GLU A 226 -12.70 -29.01 -13.02
CA GLU A 226 -11.45 -28.53 -12.45
C GLU A 226 -10.57 -27.85 -13.50
N VAL A 227 -10.01 -26.70 -13.13
CA VAL A 227 -9.01 -26.01 -13.94
C VAL A 227 -7.64 -26.10 -13.27
N TRP A 228 -6.71 -26.63 -14.05
CA TRP A 228 -5.31 -26.81 -13.69
C TRP A 228 -4.45 -25.99 -14.63
N VAL A 229 -3.44 -25.34 -14.09
CA VAL A 229 -2.45 -24.59 -14.87
C VAL A 229 -1.08 -25.15 -14.57
N LYS A 230 -0.29 -25.42 -15.59
CA LYS A 230 1.13 -25.68 -15.43
C LYS A 230 1.83 -24.34 -15.39
N ILE A 231 2.59 -24.13 -14.33
CA ILE A 231 3.29 -22.87 -14.09
C ILE A 231 4.80 -23.06 -14.09
N ARG A 232 5.51 -22.07 -14.61
CA ARG A 232 6.95 -21.88 -14.47
C ARG A 232 7.19 -20.75 -13.48
N TYR A 233 8.05 -20.97 -12.49
CA TYR A 233 8.33 -20.03 -11.39
C TYR A 233 9.77 -20.19 -10.90
N TYR A 234 10.22 -19.27 -10.05
CA TYR A 234 11.49 -19.34 -9.32
C TYR A 234 11.22 -19.50 -7.82
#